data_AF-A0A2T1CQB9-F1
#
_entry.id   AF-A0A2T1CQB9-F1
#
_cell.length_a   1.000
_cell.length_b   1.000
_cell.length_c   1.000
_cell.angle_alpha   90.00
_cell.angle_beta   90.00
_cell.angle_gamma   90.00
#
_symmetry.space_group_name_H-M   'P 1'
#
loop_
_entity.id
_entity.type
_entity.pdbx_description
1 polymer ?
#
loop_
_entity_poly.entity_id
_entity_poly.type
_entity_poly.pdbx_seq_one_letter_code
_entity_poly.pdbx_strand_id
1 'polypeptide(L)'
;MTKTIKELVETEVIYCVSSLVHTLTQENKLEEEQALELWTAPIDYGAAKYELELEQDYVFKHFCTEDNQYYFGVRNKDAVWRIDPIHNDEETAIYEWFEIYRGGSLDDYRQEIFEHWIVSSWLADKLEAKSETIIRDFYGLTIWCRATTGQSIALDYVIQKIYKELISK
;
A
#
# COMPACT_ATOMS: atom_id res chain seq x y z
N MET A 1 -19.37 5.03 -29.61
CA MET A 1 -17.92 5.30 -29.73
C MET A 1 -17.28 4.88 -28.42
N THR A 2 -16.33 3.96 -28.46
CA THR A 2 -15.58 3.56 -27.26
C THR A 2 -14.56 4.66 -26.97
N LYS A 3 -14.65 5.29 -25.79
CA LYS A 3 -13.67 6.25 -25.28
C LYS A 3 -12.27 5.64 -25.40
N THR A 4 -11.28 6.36 -25.89
CA THR A 4 -9.88 5.90 -25.92
C THR A 4 -9.26 6.00 -24.51
N ILE A 5 -8.13 5.32 -24.29
CA ILE A 5 -7.43 5.44 -23.01
C ILE A 5 -6.92 6.86 -22.74
N LYS A 6 -6.54 7.60 -23.79
CA LYS A 6 -6.12 8.99 -23.65
C LYS A 6 -7.27 9.87 -23.17
N GLU A 7 -8.44 9.73 -23.80
CA GLU A 7 -9.66 10.43 -23.38
C GLU A 7 -10.04 10.05 -21.95
N LEU A 8 -9.83 8.79 -21.52
CA LEU A 8 -10.03 8.38 -20.13
C LEU A 8 -9.14 9.20 -19.19
N VAL A 9 -7.83 9.20 -19.43
CA VAL A 9 -6.88 9.97 -18.61
C VAL A 9 -7.23 11.45 -18.60
N GLU A 10 -7.52 12.04 -19.76
CA GLU A 10 -7.87 13.47 -19.88
C GLU A 10 -9.13 13.87 -19.11
N THR A 11 -10.06 12.93 -18.87
CA THR A 11 -11.28 13.23 -18.11
C THR A 11 -11.11 12.98 -16.61
N GLU A 12 -10.38 11.92 -16.26
CA GLU A 12 -10.38 11.40 -14.89
C GLU A 12 -9.14 11.80 -14.08
N VAL A 13 -8.05 12.18 -14.75
CA VAL A 13 -6.83 12.69 -14.13
C VAL A 13 -6.77 14.19 -14.35
N ILE A 14 -6.85 14.94 -13.26
CA ILE A 14 -7.14 16.37 -13.30
C ILE A 14 -5.85 17.19 -13.30
N TYR A 15 -4.96 16.97 -12.34
CA TYR A 15 -3.75 17.76 -12.21
C TYR A 15 -2.66 17.08 -11.37
N CYS A 16 -1.39 17.32 -11.72
CA CYS A 16 -0.26 16.88 -10.90
C CYS A 16 -0.02 17.87 -9.77
N VAL A 17 -0.06 17.40 -8.52
CA VAL A 17 0.12 18.21 -7.31
C VAL A 17 1.39 17.84 -6.52
N SER A 18 2.32 17.09 -7.11
CA SER A 18 3.57 16.71 -6.42
C SER A 18 4.35 17.92 -5.89
N SER A 19 4.38 19.03 -6.64
CA SER A 19 5.05 20.26 -6.18
C SER A 19 4.36 20.89 -4.97
N LEU A 20 3.02 20.87 -4.92
CA LEU A 20 2.24 21.33 -3.78
C LEU A 20 2.51 20.44 -2.56
N VAL A 21 2.42 19.12 -2.72
CA VAL A 21 2.69 18.16 -1.64
C VAL A 21 4.10 18.34 -1.09
N HIS A 22 5.09 18.48 -1.98
CA HIS A 22 6.47 18.78 -1.60
C HIS A 22 6.58 20.07 -0.80
N THR A 23 6.00 21.18 -1.27
CA THR A 23 6.03 22.46 -0.54
C THR A 23 5.37 22.34 0.84
N LEU A 24 4.18 21.75 0.94
CA LEU A 24 3.47 21.58 2.21
C LEU A 24 4.28 20.74 3.22
N THR A 25 4.95 19.69 2.73
CA THR A 25 5.82 18.85 3.55
C THR A 25 7.03 19.64 4.05
N GLN A 26 7.74 20.33 3.15
CA GLN A 26 8.94 21.11 3.51
C GLN A 26 8.65 22.27 4.47
N GLU A 27 7.47 22.88 4.35
CA GLU A 27 7.05 23.97 5.23
C GLU A 27 6.42 23.50 6.56
N ASN A 28 6.45 22.18 6.85
CA ASN A 28 5.81 21.56 8.02
C ASN A 28 4.34 22.00 8.18
N LYS A 29 3.59 22.00 7.07
CA LYS A 29 2.15 22.31 7.03
C LYS A 29 1.26 21.08 7.15
N LEU A 30 1.87 19.90 7.24
CA LEU A 30 1.21 18.62 7.35
C LEU A 30 1.56 18.03 8.70
N GLU A 31 0.59 17.36 9.32
CA GLU A 31 0.88 16.48 10.44
C GLU A 31 1.75 15.30 9.94
N GLU A 32 2.54 14.71 10.83
CA GLU A 32 3.51 13.67 10.49
C GLU A 32 2.86 12.47 9.78
N GLU A 33 1.68 12.04 10.27
CA GLU A 33 0.90 10.95 9.68
C GLU A 33 0.44 11.29 8.26
N GLN A 34 -0.07 12.52 8.03
CA GLN A 34 -0.50 12.95 6.70
C GLN A 34 0.67 13.04 5.72
N ALA A 35 1.83 13.50 6.18
CA ALA A 35 3.04 13.50 5.38
C ALA A 35 3.44 12.06 5.02
N LEU A 36 3.44 11.14 5.99
CA LEU A 36 3.78 9.74 5.77
C LEU A 36 2.87 9.09 4.72
N GLU A 37 1.55 9.27 4.82
CA GLU A 37 0.57 8.74 3.86
C GLU A 37 0.73 9.29 2.43
N LEU A 38 1.24 10.53 2.29
CA LEU A 38 1.50 11.12 0.98
C LEU A 38 2.79 10.60 0.36
N TRP A 39 3.81 10.30 1.17
CA TRP A 39 5.14 9.91 0.69
C TRP A 39 5.37 8.41 0.64
N THR A 40 4.53 7.63 1.32
CA THR A 40 4.67 6.18 1.40
C THR A 40 3.33 5.49 1.23
N ALA A 41 3.35 4.36 0.54
CA ALA A 41 2.22 3.44 0.50
C ALA A 41 2.03 2.75 1.87
N PRO A 42 0.88 2.11 2.11
CA PRO A 42 0.72 1.17 3.22
C PRO A 42 1.81 0.09 3.21
N ILE A 43 2.08 -0.48 4.37
CA ILE A 43 3.06 -1.57 4.52
C ILE A 43 2.62 -2.77 3.67
N ASP A 44 3.54 -3.31 2.87
CA ASP A 44 3.34 -4.59 2.19
C ASP A 44 3.66 -5.75 3.14
N TYR A 45 2.67 -6.14 3.96
CA TYR A 45 2.78 -7.29 4.86
C TYR A 45 3.02 -8.61 4.12
N GLY A 46 2.62 -8.70 2.85
CA GLY A 46 2.90 -9.87 2.01
C GLY A 46 4.38 -10.01 1.71
N ALA A 47 5.03 -8.91 1.33
CA ALA A 47 6.48 -8.85 1.13
C ALA A 47 7.25 -9.12 2.43
N ALA A 48 6.81 -8.50 3.54
CA ALA A 48 7.42 -8.70 4.85
C ALA A 48 7.34 -10.17 5.32
N LYS A 49 6.17 -10.79 5.17
CA LYS A 49 5.99 -12.22 5.46
C LYS A 49 6.85 -13.10 4.57
N TYR A 50 6.92 -12.79 3.28
CA TYR A 50 7.75 -13.56 2.36
C TYR A 50 9.23 -13.53 2.77
N GLU A 51 9.76 -12.38 3.19
CA GLU A 51 11.12 -12.28 3.71
C GLU A 51 11.31 -13.10 4.99
N LEU A 52 10.36 -13.01 5.95
CA LEU A 52 10.37 -13.81 7.17
C LEU A 52 10.43 -15.32 6.84
N GLU A 53 9.62 -15.78 5.88
CA GLU A 53 9.57 -17.19 5.48
C GLU A 53 10.81 -17.67 4.72
N LEU A 54 11.60 -16.74 4.15
CA LEU A 54 12.92 -17.06 3.56
C LEU A 54 14.00 -17.28 4.63
N GLU A 55 13.80 -16.78 5.85
CA GLU A 55 14.74 -17.02 6.96
C GLU A 55 14.66 -18.48 7.41
N GLN A 56 15.60 -19.30 6.95
CA GLN A 56 15.59 -20.76 7.12
C GLN A 56 15.50 -21.26 8.57
N ASP A 57 15.88 -20.43 9.54
CA ASP A 57 15.81 -20.79 10.96
C ASP A 57 14.43 -20.56 11.59
N TYR A 58 13.51 -19.88 10.90
CA TYR A 58 12.21 -19.45 11.41
C TYR A 58 11.05 -19.88 10.52
N VAL A 59 9.88 -20.04 11.12
CA VAL A 59 8.66 -20.45 10.43
C VAL A 59 7.48 -19.65 10.96
N PHE A 60 6.82 -18.93 10.06
CA PHE A 60 5.53 -18.32 10.32
C PHE A 60 4.44 -19.40 10.43
N LYS A 61 3.65 -19.37 11.50
CA LYS A 61 2.60 -20.36 11.77
C LYS A 61 1.34 -19.69 12.25
N HIS A 62 0.22 -20.31 11.88
CA HIS A 62 -1.08 -20.04 12.49
C HIS A 62 -1.64 -21.30 13.16
N PHE A 63 -2.51 -21.12 14.16
CA PHE A 63 -3.40 -22.17 14.65
C PHE A 63 -4.85 -21.71 14.60
N CYS A 64 -5.76 -22.66 14.48
CA CYS A 64 -7.20 -22.42 14.46
C CYS A 64 -7.84 -23.07 15.69
N THR A 65 -8.70 -22.33 16.37
CA THR A 65 -9.50 -22.84 17.50
C THR A 65 -10.78 -23.50 17.01
N GLU A 66 -11.50 -24.19 17.91
CA GLU A 66 -12.80 -24.81 17.59
C GLU A 66 -13.84 -23.78 17.10
N ASP A 67 -13.70 -22.51 17.50
CA ASP A 67 -14.56 -21.39 17.11
C ASP A 67 -14.11 -20.70 15.80
N ASN A 68 -13.25 -21.33 15.00
CA ASN A 68 -12.65 -20.77 13.77
C ASN A 68 -11.85 -19.48 13.98
N GLN A 69 -11.35 -19.22 15.19
CA GLN A 69 -10.42 -18.10 15.41
C GLN A 69 -9.00 -18.54 15.09
N TYR A 70 -8.34 -17.76 14.24
CA TYR A 70 -6.95 -17.95 13.86
C TYR A 70 -6.03 -17.12 14.76
N TYR A 71 -4.87 -17.67 15.07
CA TYR A 71 -3.85 -16.99 15.84
C TYR A 71 -2.47 -17.20 15.22
N PHE A 72 -1.65 -16.17 15.18
CA PHE A 72 -0.44 -16.11 14.37
C PHE A 72 0.82 -15.90 15.21
N GLY A 73 1.88 -16.65 14.91
CA GLY A 73 3.16 -16.52 15.61
C GLY A 73 4.34 -17.04 14.80
N VAL A 74 5.53 -16.84 15.35
CA VAL A 74 6.80 -17.20 14.71
C VAL A 74 7.60 -18.08 15.65
N ARG A 75 8.03 -19.24 15.17
CA ARG A 75 8.88 -20.16 15.93
C ARG A 75 10.13 -20.52 15.17
N ASN A 76 11.18 -20.87 15.90
CA ASN A 76 12.40 -21.39 15.29
C ASN A 76 12.26 -22.88 14.90
N LYS A 77 13.30 -23.44 14.28
CA LYS A 77 13.38 -24.87 13.90
C LYS A 77 13.25 -25.86 15.07
N ASP A 78 13.60 -25.43 16.28
CA ASP A 78 13.47 -26.23 17.50
C ASP A 78 12.05 -26.16 18.11
N ALA A 79 11.10 -25.56 17.36
CA ALA A 79 9.72 -25.34 17.75
C ALA A 79 9.53 -24.42 18.97
N VAL A 80 10.53 -23.59 19.29
CA VAL A 80 10.44 -22.56 20.32
C VAL A 80 9.85 -21.29 19.72
N TRP A 81 8.77 -20.78 20.32
CA TRP A 81 8.15 -19.53 19.92
C TRP A 81 9.06 -18.34 20.24
N ARG A 82 9.17 -17.45 19.26
CA ARG A 82 9.78 -16.13 19.39
C ARG A 82 8.74 -15.05 19.46
N ILE A 83 7.71 -15.21 18.63
CA ILE A 83 6.46 -14.49 18.70
C ILE A 83 5.39 -15.52 19.07
N ASP A 84 4.81 -15.36 20.26
CA ASP A 84 3.77 -16.27 20.73
C ASP A 84 2.50 -16.06 19.90
N PRO A 85 1.81 -17.15 19.51
CA PRO A 85 0.61 -17.04 18.70
C PRO A 85 -0.61 -16.63 19.53
N ILE A 86 -0.62 -15.39 20.00
CA ILE A 86 -1.68 -14.82 20.85
C ILE A 86 -2.54 -13.79 20.12
N HIS A 87 -2.06 -13.29 18.98
CA HIS A 87 -2.73 -12.30 18.15
C HIS A 87 -3.59 -12.97 17.11
N ASN A 88 -4.80 -12.47 16.91
CA ASN A 88 -5.76 -13.00 15.94
C ASN A 88 -5.67 -12.35 14.56
N ASP A 89 -4.66 -11.50 14.36
CA ASP A 89 -4.32 -10.86 13.12
C ASP A 89 -2.87 -11.18 12.72
N GLU A 90 -2.67 -11.39 11.42
CA GLU A 90 -1.37 -11.75 10.85
C GLU A 90 -0.37 -10.58 10.93
N GLU A 91 -0.85 -9.36 10.77
CA GLU A 91 -0.04 -8.14 10.70
C GLU A 91 0.68 -7.85 12.02
N THR A 92 0.03 -8.04 13.18
CA THR A 92 0.65 -7.86 14.49
C THR A 92 1.76 -8.87 14.73
N ALA A 93 1.57 -10.13 14.36
CA ALA A 93 2.63 -11.13 14.50
C ALA A 93 3.85 -10.80 13.62
N ILE A 94 3.63 -10.26 12.43
CA ILE A 94 4.69 -9.77 11.54
C ILE A 94 5.35 -8.51 12.13
N TYR A 95 4.57 -7.59 12.68
CA TYR A 95 5.08 -6.38 13.36
C TYR A 95 6.01 -6.74 14.52
N GLU A 96 5.57 -7.60 15.44
CA GLU A 96 6.39 -7.99 16.58
C GLU A 96 7.67 -8.71 16.13
N TRP A 97 7.58 -9.50 15.06
CA TRP A 97 8.75 -10.13 14.47
C TRP A 97 9.80 -9.11 14.03
N PHE A 98 9.43 -8.15 13.19
CA PHE A 98 10.39 -7.19 12.63
C PHE A 98 10.85 -6.17 13.68
N GLU A 99 9.91 -5.53 14.38
CA GLU A 99 10.18 -4.39 15.26
C GLU A 99 10.72 -4.78 16.64
N ILE A 100 10.33 -5.94 17.16
CA ILE A 100 10.67 -6.35 18.53
C ILE A 100 11.77 -7.42 18.55
N TYR A 101 11.61 -8.49 17.76
CA TYR A 101 12.51 -9.65 17.86
C TYR A 101 13.72 -9.57 16.93
N ARG A 102 13.49 -9.35 15.63
CA ARG A 102 14.54 -9.35 14.59
C ARG A 102 15.41 -8.09 14.66
N GLY A 103 14.80 -6.95 14.96
CA GLY A 103 15.46 -5.64 14.98
C GLY A 103 15.59 -5.02 13.58
N GLY A 104 14.55 -5.14 12.75
CA GLY A 104 14.39 -4.41 11.49
C GLY A 104 13.24 -3.40 11.58
N SER A 105 12.94 -2.70 10.47
CA SER A 105 11.81 -1.78 10.38
C SER A 105 10.77 -2.29 9.39
N LEU A 106 9.50 -2.33 9.77
CA LEU A 106 8.42 -2.61 8.83
C LEU A 106 8.23 -1.50 7.80
N ASP A 107 8.70 -0.29 8.09
CA ASP A 107 8.66 0.81 7.12
C ASP A 107 9.53 0.52 5.88
N ASP A 108 10.49 -0.40 5.97
CA ASP A 108 11.28 -0.86 4.81
C ASP A 108 10.42 -1.55 3.74
N TYR A 109 9.21 -2.00 4.10
CA TYR A 109 8.23 -2.62 3.20
C TYR A 109 7.16 -1.66 2.72
N ARG A 110 7.30 -0.36 3.00
CA ARG A 110 6.48 0.66 2.37
C ARG A 110 7.06 1.02 1.02
N GLN A 111 6.21 1.11 0.01
CA GLN A 111 6.64 1.61 -1.28
C GLN A 111 6.71 3.14 -1.26
N GLU A 112 7.80 3.70 -1.79
CA GLU A 112 7.93 5.14 -1.96
C GLU A 112 6.95 5.67 -3.02
N ILE A 113 6.33 6.82 -2.72
CA ILE A 113 5.47 7.55 -3.65
C ILE A 113 6.27 8.64 -4.37
N PHE A 114 6.24 8.63 -5.69
CA PHE A 114 6.99 9.59 -6.52
C PHE A 114 6.12 10.70 -7.10
N GLU A 115 4.83 10.47 -7.30
CA GLU A 115 3.92 11.46 -7.89
C GLU A 115 2.56 11.51 -7.22
N HIS A 116 1.94 12.70 -7.23
CA HIS A 116 0.63 12.96 -6.61
C HIS A 116 -0.30 13.55 -7.66
N TRP A 117 -1.42 12.89 -7.93
CA TRP A 117 -2.35 13.29 -8.97
C TRP A 117 -3.74 13.52 -8.39
N ILE A 118 -4.32 14.69 -8.61
CA ILE A 118 -5.75 14.89 -8.37
C ILE A 118 -6.51 14.03 -9.39
N VAL A 119 -7.40 13.19 -8.90
CA VAL A 119 -8.23 12.31 -9.74
C VAL A 119 -9.71 12.47 -9.40
N SER A 120 -10.57 12.08 -10.32
CA SER A 120 -12.00 11.97 -10.05
C SER A 120 -12.28 10.90 -8.99
N SER A 121 -13.38 11.04 -8.25
CA SER A 121 -13.81 10.01 -7.30
C SER A 121 -14.06 8.66 -7.97
N TRP A 122 -14.55 8.67 -9.21
CA TRP A 122 -14.74 7.43 -9.98
C TRP A 122 -13.41 6.71 -10.22
N LEU A 123 -12.36 7.44 -10.63
CA LEU A 123 -11.06 6.83 -10.86
C LEU A 123 -10.41 6.39 -9.54
N ALA A 124 -10.55 7.18 -8.47
CA ALA A 124 -10.11 6.81 -7.14
C ALA A 124 -10.68 5.45 -6.70
N ASP A 125 -11.99 5.24 -6.84
CA ASP A 125 -12.62 3.95 -6.50
C ASP A 125 -12.04 2.77 -7.32
N LYS A 126 -11.67 3.02 -8.59
CA LYS A 126 -11.06 1.99 -9.46
C LYS A 126 -9.62 1.69 -9.11
N LEU A 127 -8.88 2.69 -8.63
CA LEU A 127 -7.50 2.60 -8.20
C LEU A 127 -7.41 1.87 -6.84
N GLU A 128 -8.24 2.23 -5.85
CA GLU A 128 -8.31 1.54 -4.55
C GLU A 128 -8.66 0.06 -4.73
N ALA A 129 -9.59 -0.27 -5.62
CA ALA A 129 -9.94 -1.66 -5.94
C ALA A 129 -8.77 -2.46 -6.57
N LYS A 130 -7.68 -1.80 -6.92
CA LYS A 130 -6.43 -2.38 -7.42
C LYS A 130 -5.25 -2.17 -6.45
N SER A 131 -5.56 -1.82 -5.20
CA SER A 131 -4.59 -1.61 -4.12
C SER A 131 -3.63 -0.43 -4.35
N GLU A 132 -4.02 0.53 -5.18
CA GLU A 132 -3.29 1.80 -5.30
C GLU A 132 -3.58 2.69 -4.08
N THR A 133 -2.60 3.52 -3.71
CA THR A 133 -2.72 4.43 -2.56
C THR A 133 -3.52 5.66 -2.96
N ILE A 134 -4.67 5.86 -2.31
CA ILE A 134 -5.54 7.04 -2.49
C ILE A 134 -5.67 7.78 -1.16
N ILE A 135 -5.44 9.08 -1.19
CA ILE A 135 -5.75 9.97 -0.08
C ILE A 135 -7.03 10.72 -0.41
N ARG A 136 -8.07 10.48 0.39
CA ARG A 136 -9.37 11.15 0.28
C ARG A 136 -9.40 12.37 1.18
N ASP A 137 -10.20 13.36 0.76
CA ASP A 137 -10.48 14.59 1.52
C ASP A 137 -9.24 15.39 1.94
N PHE A 138 -8.11 15.26 1.23
CA PHE A 138 -6.91 16.06 1.46
C PHE A 138 -7.15 17.52 1.06
N TYR A 139 -7.51 18.37 2.02
CA TYR A 139 -8.00 19.73 1.77
C TYR A 139 -9.14 19.78 0.73
N GLY A 140 -10.01 18.77 0.74
CA GLY A 140 -11.11 18.61 -0.22
C GLY A 140 -10.69 18.06 -1.59
N LEU A 141 -9.46 17.56 -1.73
CA LEU A 141 -8.95 16.90 -2.92
C LEU A 141 -8.92 15.38 -2.74
N THR A 142 -9.06 14.65 -3.84
CA THR A 142 -8.79 13.21 -3.91
C THR A 142 -7.50 13.00 -4.68
N ILE A 143 -6.48 12.48 -4.01
CA ILE A 143 -5.13 12.34 -4.54
C ILE A 143 -4.82 10.86 -4.74
N TRP A 144 -4.40 10.52 -5.95
CA TRP A 144 -3.71 9.26 -6.22
C TRP A 144 -2.22 9.45 -5.97
N CYS A 145 -1.72 8.70 -5.00
CA CYS A 145 -0.31 8.59 -4.64
C CYS A 145 0.32 7.48 -5.49
N ARG A 146 1.04 7.89 -6.53
CA ARG A 146 1.56 7.03 -7.56
C ARG A 146 3.02 6.69 -7.30
N ALA A 147 3.31 5.39 -7.20
CA ALA A 147 4.63 4.87 -6.89
C ALA A 147 5.55 4.65 -8.12
N THR A 148 5.28 5.34 -9.23
CA THR A 148 6.14 5.36 -10.42
C THR A 148 6.20 6.77 -10.99
N THR A 149 7.24 7.10 -11.76
CA THR A 149 7.44 8.45 -12.30
C THR A 149 7.92 8.47 -13.75
N GLY A 150 7.73 9.59 -14.44
CA GLY A 150 8.37 9.90 -15.74
C GLY A 150 7.72 9.24 -16.96
N GLN A 151 6.86 8.25 -16.76
CA GLN A 151 6.04 7.65 -17.82
C GLN A 151 4.68 8.34 -17.95
N SER A 152 4.13 8.36 -19.17
CA SER A 152 2.76 8.85 -19.40
C SER A 152 1.75 8.02 -18.60
N ILE A 153 0.79 8.67 -17.95
CA ILE A 153 -0.27 7.99 -17.18
C ILE A 153 -1.08 7.03 -18.05
N ALA A 154 -1.27 7.35 -19.34
CA ALA A 154 -1.96 6.46 -20.25
C ALA A 154 -1.19 5.14 -20.49
N LEU A 155 0.12 5.09 -20.21
CA LEU A 155 0.93 3.88 -20.27
C LEU A 155 1.06 3.16 -18.93
N ASP A 156 0.52 3.74 -17.85
CA ASP A 156 0.53 3.13 -16.55
C ASP A 156 -0.24 1.80 -16.56
N TYR A 157 0.35 0.77 -15.96
CA TYR A 157 -0.24 -0.57 -15.93
C TYR A 157 -1.62 -0.58 -15.26
N VAL A 158 -1.81 0.16 -14.17
CA VAL A 158 -3.09 0.16 -13.46
C VAL A 158 -4.18 0.83 -14.29
N ILE A 159 -3.83 1.92 -14.98
CA ILE A 159 -4.74 2.65 -15.88
C ILE A 159 -5.10 1.79 -17.09
N GLN A 160 -4.12 1.09 -17.68
CA GLN A 160 -4.35 0.13 -18.76
C GLN A 160 -5.31 -0.99 -18.33
N LYS A 161 -5.18 -1.49 -17.10
CA LYS A 161 -6.07 -2.52 -16.53
C LYS A 161 -7.50 -1.99 -16.34
N ILE A 162 -7.65 -0.80 -15.75
CA ILE A 162 -8.95 -0.13 -15.58
C ILE A 162 -9.63 0.10 -16.93
N TYR A 163 -8.87 0.59 -17.91
CA TYR A 163 -9.37 0.82 -19.26
C TYR A 163 -9.85 -0.47 -19.94
N LYS A 164 -9.07 -1.56 -19.85
CA LYS A 164 -9.46 -2.87 -20.38
C LYS A 164 -10.75 -3.38 -19.76
N GLU A 165 -10.90 -3.25 -18.44
CA GLU A 165 -12.13 -3.64 -17.73
C GLU A 165 -13.35 -2.80 -18.15
N LEU A 166 -13.15 -1.53 -18.49
CA LEU A 166 -14.21 -0.63 -18.95
C LEU A 166 -14.72 -1.02 -20.34
N ILE A 167 -13.83 -1.34 -21.27
CA ILE A 167 -14.19 -1.65 -22.67
C ILE A 167 -14.60 -3.11 -22.89
N SER A 168 -14.36 -3.98 -21.92
CA SER A 168 -14.74 -5.40 -21.99
C SER A 168 -16.15 -5.67 -21.46
N LYS A 169 -16.88 -4.63 -21.05
CA LYS A 169 -18.29 -4.66 -20.66
C LYS A 169 -19.17 -4.22 -21.83
#